data_AF-A0A3C2AK53-F1
#
_entry.id   AF-A0A3C2AK53-F1
#
_cell.length_a   1.000
_cell.length_b   1.000
_cell.length_c   1.000
_cell.angle_alpha   90.00
_cell.angle_beta   90.00
_cell.angle_gamma   90.00
#
_symmetry.space_group_name_H-M   'P 1'
#
loop_
_entity.id
_entity.type
_entity.pdbx_description
1 polymer ?
#
loop_
_entity_poly.entity_id
_entity_poly.type
_entity_poly.pdbx_seq_one_letter_code
_entity_poly.pdbx_strand_id
1 'polypeptide(L)'
;MELNVLSAVSPIDGRYRRHTETLSNYFSEAALIKYRVRIEIEYFIQLCELPLPQLKDFDKSLFPTLRKIYSEISEADTQRVKEIEKTTNHDVKAVEYLIKEKMETLGIGNQMEFVHFGLTSQDINNTATPLMIKEATV
;
A
#
# COMPACT_ATOMS: atom_id res chain seq x y z
N MET A 1 5.05 13.53 -25.22
CA MET A 1 3.81 14.30 -25.00
C MET A 1 3.37 14.01 -23.58
N GLU A 2 3.19 15.02 -22.75
CA GLU A 2 2.71 14.84 -21.37
C GLU A 2 1.23 14.45 -21.34
N LEU A 3 0.85 13.60 -20.40
CA LEU A 3 -0.53 13.14 -20.24
C LEU A 3 -1.43 14.29 -19.75
N ASN A 4 -2.48 14.60 -20.51
CA ASN A 4 -3.54 15.53 -20.12
C ASN A 4 -4.91 15.03 -20.63
N VAL A 5 -5.98 15.75 -20.28
CA VAL A 5 -7.37 15.40 -20.63
C VAL A 5 -7.59 15.21 -22.14
N LEU A 6 -6.89 15.97 -22.99
CA LEU A 6 -7.01 15.89 -24.45
C LEU A 6 -6.15 14.79 -25.07
N SER A 7 -5.06 14.40 -24.39
CA SER A 7 -4.15 13.34 -24.85
C SER A 7 -4.48 11.95 -24.27
N ALA A 8 -5.43 11.88 -23.33
CA ALA A 8 -5.84 10.63 -22.69
C ALA A 8 -6.48 9.68 -23.71
N VAL A 9 -6.03 8.41 -23.70
CA VAL A 9 -6.57 7.37 -24.59
C VAL A 9 -7.98 6.96 -24.15
N SER A 10 -8.20 6.82 -22.84
CA SER A 10 -9.50 6.48 -22.28
C SER A 10 -10.32 7.75 -21.99
N PRO A 11 -11.62 7.79 -22.35
CA PRO A 11 -12.46 8.92 -22.01
C PRO A 11 -12.74 9.02 -20.50
N ILE A 12 -12.50 7.95 -19.72
CA ILE A 12 -12.62 7.95 -18.25
C ILE A 12 -11.65 8.97 -17.65
N ASP A 13 -10.42 9.06 -18.16
CA ASP A 13 -9.41 10.01 -17.69
C ASP A 13 -9.33 11.28 -18.54
N GLY A 14 -10.08 11.32 -19.65
CA GLY A 14 -10.21 12.48 -20.54
C GLY A 14 -11.58 13.14 -20.43
N ARG A 15 -12.41 12.98 -21.47
CA ARG A 15 -13.73 13.62 -21.64
C ARG A 15 -14.63 13.56 -20.40
N TYR A 16 -14.58 12.46 -19.65
CA TYR A 16 -15.44 12.22 -18.48
C TYR A 16 -14.72 12.36 -17.15
N ARG A 17 -13.47 12.86 -17.12
CA ARG A 17 -12.66 12.99 -15.89
C ARG A 17 -13.40 13.69 -14.76
N ARG A 18 -14.16 14.75 -15.05
CA ARG A 18 -14.97 15.48 -14.05
C ARG A 18 -16.00 14.60 -13.31
N HIS A 19 -16.40 13.48 -13.90
CA HIS A 19 -17.39 12.55 -13.33
C HIS A 19 -16.75 11.35 -12.64
N THR A 20 -15.47 11.09 -12.93
CA THR A 20 -14.75 9.87 -12.53
C THR A 20 -13.54 10.17 -11.64
N GLU A 21 -13.16 11.44 -11.45
CA GLU A 21 -11.93 11.78 -10.73
C GLU A 21 -11.92 11.29 -9.28
N THR A 22 -13.06 11.31 -8.60
CA THR A 22 -13.18 10.78 -7.23
C THR A 22 -12.92 9.27 -7.16
N LEU A 23 -13.21 8.54 -8.24
CA LEU A 23 -12.94 7.10 -8.34
C LEU A 23 -11.43 6.79 -8.37
N SER A 24 -10.59 7.76 -8.74
CA SER A 24 -9.13 7.57 -8.69
C SER A 24 -8.59 7.37 -7.28
N ASN A 25 -9.34 7.75 -6.24
CA ASN A 25 -9.00 7.43 -4.84
C ASN A 25 -9.10 5.92 -4.53
N TYR A 26 -9.78 5.15 -5.39
CA TYR A 26 -10.05 3.72 -5.18
C TYR A 26 -9.53 2.83 -6.31
N PHE A 27 -9.55 3.30 -7.56
CA PHE A 27 -9.27 2.47 -8.76
C PHE A 27 -8.10 2.98 -9.61
N SER A 28 -7.21 3.79 -9.04
CA SER A 28 -5.92 4.13 -9.68
C SER A 28 -4.81 3.18 -9.21
N GLU A 29 -3.68 3.17 -9.93
CA GLU A 29 -2.47 2.46 -9.49
C GLU A 29 -2.00 2.95 -8.11
N ALA A 30 -2.03 4.26 -7.87
CA ALA A 30 -1.70 4.86 -6.57
C ALA A 30 -2.65 4.36 -5.46
N ALA A 31 -3.95 4.26 -5.76
CA ALA A 31 -4.91 3.66 -4.84
C ALA A 31 -4.59 2.19 -4.57
N LEU A 32 -4.36 1.38 -5.61
CA LEU A 32 -3.99 -0.03 -5.45
C LEU A 32 -2.76 -0.20 -4.55
N ILE A 33 -1.70 0.60 -4.75
CA ILE A 33 -0.52 0.64 -3.89
C ILE A 33 -0.92 0.98 -2.44
N LYS A 34 -1.68 2.06 -2.23
CA LYS A 34 -2.16 2.46 -0.90
C LYS A 34 -2.90 1.34 -0.18
N TYR A 35 -3.83 0.66 -0.86
CA TYR A 35 -4.59 -0.44 -0.27
C TYR A 35 -3.71 -1.66 0.02
N ARG A 36 -2.76 -2.00 -0.86
CA ARG A 36 -1.78 -3.06 -0.60
C ARG A 36 -0.94 -2.76 0.64
N VAL A 37 -0.41 -1.53 0.75
CA VAL A 37 0.34 -1.07 1.93
C VAL A 37 -0.53 -1.18 3.19
N ARG A 38 -1.81 -0.80 3.12
CA ARG A 38 -2.76 -0.93 4.24
C ARG A 38 -2.92 -2.38 4.69
N ILE A 39 -3.11 -3.33 3.76
CA ILE A 39 -3.30 -4.74 4.11
C ILE A 39 -2.04 -5.31 4.79
N GLU A 40 -0.87 -5.05 4.23
CA GLU A 40 0.41 -5.48 4.83
C GLU A 40 0.61 -4.96 6.25
N ILE A 41 0.33 -3.67 6.46
CA ILE A 41 0.51 -3.03 7.76
C ILE A 41 -0.49 -3.55 8.78
N GLU A 42 -1.77 -3.66 8.43
CA GLU A 42 -2.76 -4.22 9.35
C GLU A 42 -2.47 -5.70 9.64
N TYR A 43 -1.98 -6.47 8.65
CA TYR A 43 -1.53 -7.84 8.89
C TYR A 43 -0.36 -7.90 9.89
N PHE A 44 0.68 -7.09 9.70
CA PHE A 44 1.80 -7.00 10.63
C PHE A 44 1.35 -6.60 12.05
N ILE A 45 0.45 -5.61 12.16
CA ILE A 45 -0.14 -5.22 13.44
C ILE A 45 -0.85 -6.41 14.10
N GLN A 46 -1.65 -7.18 13.34
CA GLN A 46 -2.30 -8.37 13.88
C GLN A 46 -1.28 -9.44 14.32
N LEU A 47 -0.16 -9.62 13.61
CA LEU A 47 0.91 -10.53 14.06
C LEU A 47 1.52 -10.08 15.40
N CYS A 48 1.69 -8.77 15.63
CA CYS A 48 2.15 -8.23 16.91
C CYS A 48 1.13 -8.40 18.06
N GLU A 49 -0.13 -8.69 17.76
CA GLU A 49 -1.14 -9.01 18.77
C GLU A 49 -1.12 -10.50 19.18
N LEU A 50 -0.57 -11.37 18.33
CA LEU A 50 -0.42 -12.79 18.64
C LEU A 50 0.75 -13.03 19.62
N PRO A 51 0.72 -14.13 20.40
CA PRO A 51 1.80 -14.49 21.33
C PRO A 51 3.02 -15.09 20.59
N LEU A 52 3.47 -14.44 19.51
CA LEU A 52 4.65 -14.84 18.74
C LEU A 52 5.93 -14.42 19.48
N PRO A 53 6.83 -15.34 19.85
CA PRO A 53 8.02 -15.01 20.64
C PRO A 53 8.91 -13.91 20.05
N GLN A 54 8.96 -13.80 18.72
CA GLN A 54 9.77 -12.83 17.99
C GLN A 54 9.13 -11.42 17.95
N LEU A 55 7.82 -11.32 18.15
CA LEU A 55 7.06 -10.06 18.12
C LEU A 55 6.53 -9.64 19.50
N LYS A 56 6.70 -10.47 20.53
CA LYS A 56 6.17 -10.24 21.89
C LYS A 56 6.59 -8.90 22.50
N ASP A 57 7.78 -8.41 22.13
CA ASP A 57 8.39 -7.19 22.67
C ASP A 57 8.16 -5.97 21.75
N PHE A 58 7.32 -6.10 20.72
CA PHE A 58 6.98 -4.97 19.85
C PHE A 58 6.17 -3.92 20.64
N ASP A 59 6.61 -2.67 20.60
CA ASP A 59 5.90 -1.57 21.27
C ASP A 59 4.60 -1.23 20.52
N LYS A 60 3.48 -1.68 21.08
CA LYS A 60 2.13 -1.47 20.54
C LYS A 60 1.71 0.00 20.51
N SER A 61 2.40 0.88 21.24
CA SER A 61 2.16 2.33 21.15
C SER A 61 2.47 2.90 19.76
N LEU A 62 3.23 2.16 18.94
CA LEU A 62 3.62 2.53 17.57
C LEU A 62 2.59 2.17 16.50
N PHE A 63 1.51 1.45 16.84
CA PHE A 63 0.47 1.09 15.86
C PHE A 63 -0.12 2.31 15.12
N PRO A 64 -0.43 3.44 15.77
CA PRO A 64 -0.84 4.64 15.06
C PRO A 64 0.22 5.16 14.08
N THR A 65 1.50 5.08 14.44
CA THR A 65 2.62 5.48 13.57
C THR A 65 2.71 4.57 12.35
N LEU A 66 2.54 3.26 12.50
CA LEU A 66 2.47 2.33 11.36
C LEU A 66 1.30 2.66 10.43
N ARG A 67 0.11 2.91 10.98
CA ARG A 67 -1.08 3.25 10.17
C ARG A 67 -0.91 4.53 9.35
N LYS A 68 -0.09 5.48 9.83
CA LYS A 68 0.26 6.69 9.06
C LYS A 68 0.92 6.39 7.73
N ILE A 69 1.65 5.28 7.60
CA ILE A 69 2.32 4.91 6.35
C ILE A 69 1.31 4.75 5.20
N TYR A 70 0.11 4.20 5.46
CA TYR A 70 -0.94 4.10 4.43
C TYR A 70 -1.95 5.25 4.47
N SER A 71 -2.21 5.86 5.64
CA SER A 71 -3.20 6.95 5.73
C SER A 71 -2.66 8.27 5.19
N GLU A 72 -1.34 8.48 5.24
CA GLU A 72 -0.63 9.68 4.77
C GLU A 72 0.33 9.33 3.61
N ILE A 73 0.06 8.26 2.85
CA ILE A 73 0.89 7.85 1.72
C ILE A 73 0.95 8.98 0.66
N SER A 74 2.17 9.34 0.26
CA SER A 74 2.41 10.44 -0.67
C SER A 74 2.60 9.97 -2.10
N GLU A 75 2.55 10.90 -3.06
CA GLU A 75 2.92 10.62 -4.46
C GLU A 75 4.35 10.10 -4.56
N ALA A 76 5.28 10.67 -3.79
CA ALA A 76 6.66 10.20 -3.73
C ALA A 76 6.77 8.73 -3.27
N ASP A 77 5.93 8.30 -2.34
CA ASP A 77 5.89 6.90 -1.89
C ASP A 77 5.39 5.98 -2.99
N THR A 78 4.32 6.36 -3.71
CA THR A 78 3.82 5.57 -4.83
C THR A 78 4.85 5.50 -5.97
N GLN A 79 5.58 6.58 -6.22
CA GLN A 79 6.68 6.61 -7.18
C GLN A 79 7.83 5.72 -6.73
N ARG A 80 8.15 5.71 -5.43
CA ARG A 80 9.18 4.84 -4.84
C ARG A 80 8.84 3.36 -5.03
N VAL A 81 7.58 2.95 -4.86
CA VAL A 81 7.15 1.57 -5.17
C VAL A 81 7.44 1.23 -6.64
N LYS A 82 7.10 2.11 -7.59
CA LYS A 82 7.39 1.86 -9.02
C LYS A 82 8.89 1.81 -9.32
N GLU A 83 9.72 2.53 -8.57
CA GLU A 83 11.18 2.42 -8.68
C GLU A 83 11.69 1.06 -8.23
N ILE A 84 11.23 0.58 -7.06
CA ILE A 84 11.61 -0.74 -6.53
C ILE A 84 11.08 -1.86 -7.46
N GLU A 85 9.89 -1.69 -8.02
CA GLU A 85 9.28 -2.63 -8.96
C GLU A 85 10.14 -2.82 -10.22
N LYS A 86 10.83 -1.77 -10.71
CA LYS A 86 11.75 -1.91 -11.86
C LYS A 86 12.87 -2.91 -11.61
N THR A 87 13.31 -3.05 -10.36
CA THR A 87 14.37 -3.98 -9.98
C THR A 87 13.81 -5.36 -9.64
N THR A 88 12.70 -5.41 -8.91
CA THR A 88 12.09 -6.66 -8.45
C THR A 88 11.24 -7.36 -9.52
N ASN A 89 10.76 -6.62 -10.51
CA ASN A 89 9.75 -7.03 -11.49
C ASN A 89 8.48 -7.64 -10.85
N HIS A 90 8.16 -7.19 -9.62
CA HIS A 90 7.00 -7.67 -8.86
C HIS A 90 6.44 -6.56 -7.95
N ASP A 91 5.18 -6.21 -8.19
CA ASP A 91 4.46 -5.11 -7.54
C ASP A 91 4.27 -5.27 -6.01
N VAL A 92 3.79 -6.42 -5.54
CA VAL A 92 3.60 -6.69 -4.10
C VAL A 92 4.95 -6.73 -3.38
N LYS A 93 6.00 -7.30 -3.99
CA LYS A 93 7.34 -7.28 -3.42
C LYS A 93 7.86 -5.85 -3.27
N ALA A 94 7.59 -4.97 -4.23
CA ALA A 94 7.95 -3.57 -4.14
C ALA A 94 7.22 -2.83 -3.00
N VAL A 95 5.95 -3.19 -2.73
CA VAL A 95 5.20 -2.71 -1.56
C VAL A 95 5.85 -3.15 -0.25
N GLU A 96 6.24 -4.43 -0.13
CA GLU A 96 6.95 -4.95 1.05
C GLU A 96 8.22 -4.14 1.34
N TYR A 97 9.04 -3.89 0.31
CA TYR A 97 10.27 -3.11 0.46
C TYR A 97 10.00 -1.66 0.88
N LEU A 98 8.99 -0.99 0.31
CA LEU A 98 8.62 0.36 0.76
C LEU A 98 8.31 0.37 2.25
N ILE A 99 7.52 -0.60 2.74
CA ILE A 99 7.15 -0.68 4.16
C ILE A 99 8.39 -0.88 5.03
N LYS A 100 9.31 -1.77 4.62
CA LYS A 100 10.59 -1.98 5.32
C LYS A 100 11.42 -0.69 5.39
N GLU A 101 11.58 0.04 4.27
CA GLU A 101 12.28 1.35 4.23
C GLU A 101 11.64 2.37 5.19
N LYS A 102 10.30 2.41 5.25
CA LYS A 102 9.56 3.28 6.18
C LYS A 102 9.76 2.88 7.64
N MET A 103 9.74 1.58 7.95
CA MET A 103 9.99 1.06 9.29
C MET A 103 11.42 1.35 9.77
N GLU A 104 12.42 1.22 8.89
CA GLU A 104 13.80 1.61 9.18
C GLU A 104 13.91 3.10 9.53
N THR A 105 13.29 3.96 8.71
CA THR A 105 13.29 5.42 8.92
C THR A 105 12.64 5.82 10.25
N LEU A 106 11.64 5.06 10.69
CA LEU A 106 10.94 5.25 11.97
C LEU A 106 11.69 4.64 13.17
N GLY A 107 12.81 3.94 12.95
CA GLY A 107 13.58 3.28 14.01
C GLY A 107 12.93 1.99 14.55
N ILE A 108 12.00 1.40 13.81
CA ILE A 108 11.22 0.21 14.20
C ILE A 108 11.57 -1.03 13.35
N GLY A 109 12.79 -1.03 12.81
CA GLY A 109 13.25 -2.01 11.84
C GLY A 109 13.50 -3.43 12.38
N ASN A 110 13.64 -3.61 13.70
CA ASN A 110 14.07 -4.89 14.27
C ASN A 110 13.14 -6.07 13.95
N GLN A 111 11.85 -5.81 13.72
CA GLN A 111 10.85 -6.81 13.38
C GLN A 111 10.36 -6.72 11.92
N MET A 112 11.01 -5.91 11.07
CA MET A 112 10.53 -5.65 9.70
C MET A 112 10.46 -6.91 8.82
N GLU A 113 11.23 -7.95 9.13
CA GLU A 113 11.18 -9.22 8.41
C GLU A 113 9.88 -10.01 8.61
N PHE A 114 9.01 -9.55 9.52
CA PHE A 114 7.65 -10.07 9.65
C PHE A 114 6.62 -9.38 8.75
N VAL A 115 7.01 -8.32 8.03
CA VAL A 115 6.19 -7.77 6.93
C VAL A 115 6.07 -8.84 5.85
N HIS A 116 4.86 -9.09 5.36
CA HIS A 116 4.54 -10.17 4.41
C HIS A 116 4.83 -11.60 4.91
N PHE A 117 4.94 -11.82 6.23
CA PHE A 117 5.30 -13.14 6.79
C PHE A 117 4.28 -14.22 6.44
N GLY A 118 4.72 -15.27 5.74
CA GLY A 118 3.86 -16.43 5.43
C GLY A 118 2.73 -16.15 4.43
N LEU A 119 2.70 -14.96 3.84
CA LEU A 119 1.72 -14.58 2.83
C LEU A 119 2.20 -14.92 1.42
N THR A 120 1.24 -15.04 0.51
CA THR A 120 1.46 -14.90 -0.93
C THR A 120 0.93 -13.55 -1.42
N SER A 121 1.43 -13.08 -2.57
CA SER A 121 0.94 -11.87 -3.23
C SER A 121 -0.58 -11.83 -3.42
N GLN A 122 -1.21 -12.99 -3.55
CA GLN A 122 -2.67 -13.10 -3.69
C GLN A 122 -3.44 -12.84 -2.40
N ASP A 123 -2.87 -13.07 -1.21
CA ASP A 123 -3.51 -12.71 0.05
C ASP A 123 -3.68 -11.19 0.13
N ILE A 124 -2.68 -10.46 -0.36
CA ILE A 124 -2.73 -8.99 -0.45
C ILE A 124 -3.72 -8.56 -1.52
N ASN A 125 -3.58 -9.06 -2.75
CA ASN A 125 -4.42 -8.62 -3.88
C ASN A 125 -5.91 -8.93 -3.69
N ASN A 126 -6.22 -10.13 -3.19
CA ASN A 126 -7.59 -10.57 -2.97
C ASN A 126 -8.21 -10.00 -1.69
N THR A 127 -7.45 -9.25 -0.89
CA THR A 127 -7.99 -8.47 0.24
C THR A 127 -8.08 -6.99 -0.12
N ALA A 128 -7.07 -6.44 -0.79
CA ALA A 128 -7.03 -5.04 -1.24
C ALA A 128 -8.14 -4.75 -2.25
N THR A 129 -8.32 -5.59 -3.27
CA THR A 129 -9.29 -5.33 -4.35
C THR A 129 -10.73 -5.33 -3.85
N PRO A 130 -11.20 -6.32 -3.05
CA PRO A 130 -12.55 -6.25 -2.47
C PRO A 130 -12.74 -5.05 -1.54
N LEU A 131 -11.69 -4.64 -0.81
CA LEU A 131 -11.75 -3.48 0.06
C LEU A 131 -11.88 -2.17 -0.74
N MET A 132 -11.16 -2.04 -1.86
CA MET A 132 -11.31 -0.92 -2.81
C MET A 132 -12.74 -0.84 -3.35
N ILE A 133 -13.31 -1.98 -3.78
CA ILE A 133 -14.70 -2.04 -4.27
C ILE A 133 -15.69 -1.62 -3.17
N LYS A 134 -15.52 -2.16 -1.96
CA LYS A 134 -16.37 -1.85 -0.81
C LYS A 134 -16.34 -0.35 -0.50
N GLU A 135 -15.17 0.26 -0.39
CA GLU A 135 -15.05 1.67 0.00
C GLU A 135 -15.42 2.64 -1.13
N ALA A 136 -15.46 2.19 -2.39
CA ALA A 136 -15.93 2.99 -3.52
C ALA A 136 -17.45 2.99 -3.69
N THR A 137 -18.17 2.06 -3.05
CA THR A 137 -19.62 1.85 -3.25
C THR A 137 -20.48 2.14 -2.03
N VAL A 138 -19.85 2.51 -0.91
CA VAL A 138 -20.49 2.94 0.33
C VAL A 138 -20.49 4.46 0.39
#